data_AF-A0A7W6H8K2-F1
#
_entry.id   AF-A0A7W6H8K2-F1
#
_cell.length_a   1.000
_cell.length_b   1.000
_cell.length_c   1.000
_cell.angle_alpha   90.00
_cell.angle_beta   90.00
_cell.angle_gamma   90.00
#
_symmetry.space_group_name_H-M   'P 1'
#
loop_
_entity.id
_entity.type
_entity.pdbx_description
1 polymer ?
#
loop_
_entity_poly.entity_id
_entity_poly.type
_entity_poly.pdbx_seq_one_letter_code
_entity_poly.pdbx_strand_id
1 'polypeptide(L)'
;MEIASVPAEVERLAAFLRRFRPACPINGVILAVSPADLTLADALERREIGEGLAASLAALETQARSRPPVYVALTKIDLAPGFLEGFEALEPGERHQSWGFSFPLSLRDGAKTADVVEAFHAGVRSLVEATRTRLLDALARVDDPLRGGRLIGFGAQVAAMDPIVDTVLRPILPSDIRRRKGAFLRGVYLTSSQQDALTIDALLPELAARYAMPRSGTLPDIEVGDAEHGFFVAGLLRDAVIREAGLVGMARPPWYRRPIFGVLILTVCVCLSLLGAVTLRLGFDRAESRIERVETQLSRLDTAVLSSRDASDDVLSRVAETTDRIGRLNGLDELGILFRPFPITDLRREIATAHETALRNSLGPHLTARLARDLADLGADRDTVALRLAAASPDAQGHAAALGQWLEQTAAALPGGGTQASFLHESPAALSLAPARPDPVYLDVARRILAWKDSQP
;
A
#
# COMPACT_ATOMS: atom_id res chain seq x y z
N MET A 1 -42.56 -29.96 8.70
CA MET A 1 -41.72 -30.32 9.86
C MET A 1 -40.34 -30.73 9.33
N GLU A 2 -39.57 -29.76 8.85
CA GLU A 2 -38.20 -29.96 8.36
C GLU A 2 -37.26 -29.60 9.52
N ILE A 3 -37.28 -30.40 10.60
CA ILE A 3 -36.64 -30.02 11.88
C ILE A 3 -35.13 -30.32 11.91
N ALA A 4 -34.59 -31.02 10.90
CA ALA A 4 -33.15 -31.24 10.79
C ALA A 4 -32.69 -30.93 9.36
N SER A 5 -31.95 -29.83 9.18
CA SER A 5 -31.17 -29.63 7.97
C SER A 5 -30.28 -30.85 7.76
N VAL A 6 -30.42 -31.53 6.63
CA VAL A 6 -29.60 -32.70 6.33
C VAL A 6 -28.13 -32.24 6.29
N PRO A 7 -27.20 -32.86 7.04
CA PRO A 7 -25.81 -32.41 7.12
C PRO A 7 -25.15 -32.19 5.74
N ALA A 8 -25.53 -33.03 4.77
CA ALA A 8 -25.07 -32.94 3.38
C ALA A 8 -25.45 -31.63 2.67
N GLU A 9 -26.61 -31.04 2.98
CA GLU A 9 -27.05 -29.77 2.39
C GLU A 9 -26.25 -28.60 2.95
N VAL A 10 -26.00 -28.62 4.27
CA VAL A 10 -25.18 -27.63 4.96
C VAL A 10 -23.75 -27.64 4.42
N GLU A 11 -23.18 -28.82 4.15
CA GLU A 11 -21.86 -28.93 3.50
C GLU A 11 -21.83 -28.32 2.10
N ARG A 12 -22.85 -28.59 1.27
CA ARG A 12 -22.95 -28.02 -0.07
C ARG A 12 -23.07 -26.49 -0.02
N LEU A 13 -23.88 -25.98 0.90
CA LEU A 13 -24.02 -24.54 1.11
C LEU A 13 -22.69 -23.91 1.56
N ALA A 14 -22.01 -24.50 2.54
CA ALA A 14 -20.73 -24.01 3.02
C ALA A 14 -19.65 -24.02 1.92
N ALA A 15 -19.63 -25.07 1.08
CA ALA A 15 -18.73 -25.15 -0.07
C ALA A 15 -19.02 -24.05 -1.11
N PHE A 16 -20.30 -23.77 -1.37
CA PHE A 16 -20.71 -22.69 -2.27
C PHE A 16 -20.31 -21.31 -1.71
N LEU A 17 -20.59 -21.04 -0.44
CA LEU A 17 -20.23 -19.78 0.21
C LEU A 17 -18.72 -19.52 0.20
N ARG A 18 -17.90 -20.57 0.38
CA ARG A 18 -16.44 -20.47 0.30
C ARG A 18 -15.95 -20.03 -1.09
N ARG A 19 -16.67 -20.39 -2.16
CA ARG A 19 -16.33 -19.98 -3.54
C ARG A 19 -16.50 -18.47 -3.73
N PHE A 20 -17.55 -17.88 -3.15
CA PHE A 20 -17.84 -16.44 -3.30
C PHE A 20 -17.19 -15.57 -2.22
N ARG A 21 -16.92 -16.12 -1.03
CA ARG A 21 -16.31 -15.39 0.11
C ARG A 21 -15.13 -16.17 0.73
N PRO A 22 -13.96 -16.20 0.07
CA PRO A 22 -12.84 -17.06 0.48
C PRO A 22 -12.16 -16.65 1.80
N ALA A 23 -12.26 -15.37 2.21
CA ALA A 23 -11.60 -14.87 3.43
C ALA A 23 -12.43 -15.05 4.71
N CYS A 24 -13.76 -14.99 4.58
CA CYS A 24 -14.74 -15.18 5.66
C CYS A 24 -16.04 -15.72 5.04
N PRO A 25 -16.20 -17.06 4.95
CA PRO A 25 -17.34 -17.66 4.27
C PRO A 25 -18.66 -17.38 5.00
N ILE A 26 -18.61 -17.36 6.33
CA ILE A 26 -19.77 -17.28 7.24
C ILE A 26 -19.40 -16.38 8.42
N ASN A 27 -20.24 -15.38 8.72
CA ASN A 27 -20.05 -14.44 9.84
C ASN A 27 -20.70 -14.91 11.16
N GLY A 28 -21.70 -15.78 11.07
CA GLY A 28 -22.45 -16.28 12.21
C GLY A 28 -23.53 -17.26 11.74
N VAL A 29 -24.04 -18.05 12.67
CA VAL A 29 -25.13 -19.01 12.44
C VAL A 29 -26.25 -18.70 13.42
N ILE A 30 -27.48 -18.59 12.94
CA ILE A 30 -28.67 -18.51 13.79
C ILE A 30 -29.32 -19.89 13.77
N LEU A 31 -29.43 -20.52 14.94
CA LEU A 31 -30.10 -21.77 15.14
C LEU A 31 -31.53 -21.47 15.63
N ALA A 32 -32.52 -21.63 14.74
CA ALA A 32 -33.92 -21.46 15.08
C ALA A 32 -34.49 -22.79 15.61
N VAL A 33 -34.99 -22.77 16.85
CA VAL A 33 -35.58 -23.94 17.52
C VAL A 33 -36.92 -23.54 18.10
N SER A 34 -37.99 -24.26 17.78
CA SER A 34 -39.31 -24.04 18.37
C SER A 34 -39.41 -24.83 19.68
N PRO A 35 -39.51 -24.20 20.85
CA PRO A 35 -39.69 -24.90 22.11
C PRO A 35 -41.01 -25.67 22.15
N ALA A 36 -42.05 -25.15 21.50
CA ALA A 36 -43.34 -25.82 21.39
C ALA A 36 -43.20 -27.17 20.64
N ASP A 37 -42.46 -27.20 19.53
CA ASP A 37 -42.20 -28.44 18.79
C ASP A 37 -41.41 -29.43 19.65
N LEU A 38 -40.46 -28.93 20.45
CA LEU A 38 -39.70 -29.76 21.40
C LEU A 38 -40.53 -30.29 22.56
N THR A 39 -41.58 -29.58 22.99
CA THR A 39 -42.48 -30.06 24.06
C THR A 39 -43.35 -31.24 23.59
N LEU A 40 -43.68 -31.28 22.29
CA LEU A 40 -44.43 -32.36 21.67
C LEU A 40 -43.55 -33.59 21.37
N ALA A 41 -42.25 -33.38 21.17
CA ALA A 41 -41.28 -34.43 20.86
C ALA A 41 -40.91 -35.29 22.08
N ASP A 42 -40.77 -36.61 21.87
CA ASP A 42 -40.31 -37.52 22.90
C ASP A 42 -38.81 -37.30 23.22
N ALA A 43 -38.33 -37.84 24.35
CA ALA A 43 -36.96 -37.62 24.81
C ALA A 43 -35.88 -38.15 23.85
N LEU A 44 -36.17 -39.22 23.10
CA LEU A 44 -35.27 -39.77 22.08
C LEU A 44 -35.17 -38.81 20.88
N GLU A 45 -36.30 -38.36 20.37
CA GLU A 45 -36.40 -37.43 19.24
C GLU A 45 -35.68 -36.11 19.55
N ARG A 46 -35.84 -35.57 20.76
CA ARG A 46 -35.09 -34.37 21.19
C ARG A 46 -33.57 -34.55 21.14
N ARG A 47 -33.07 -35.73 21.53
CA ARG A 47 -31.63 -36.04 21.45
C ARG A 47 -31.17 -36.15 20.01
N GLU A 48 -31.93 -36.83 19.16
CA GLU A 48 -31.62 -36.96 17.72
C GLU A 48 -31.57 -35.60 17.03
N ILE A 49 -32.50 -34.69 17.35
CA ILE A 49 -32.49 -33.31 16.88
C ILE A 49 -31.19 -32.61 17.31
N GLY A 50 -30.83 -32.68 18.60
CA GLY A 50 -29.60 -32.08 19.12
C GLY A 50 -28.33 -32.63 18.46
N GLU A 51 -28.26 -33.95 18.25
CA GLU A 51 -27.14 -34.61 17.56
C GLU A 51 -27.03 -34.22 16.09
N GLY A 52 -28.16 -34.14 15.38
CA GLY A 52 -28.22 -33.69 13.99
C GLY A 52 -27.76 -32.25 13.81
N LEU A 53 -28.15 -31.36 14.73
CA LEU A 53 -27.70 -29.96 14.77
C LEU A 53 -26.20 -29.86 15.05
N ALA A 54 -25.70 -30.61 16.03
CA ALA A 54 -24.28 -30.67 16.34
C ALA A 54 -23.44 -31.19 15.16
N ALA A 55 -23.93 -32.22 14.45
CA ALA A 55 -23.28 -32.74 13.25
C ALA A 55 -23.26 -31.70 12.12
N SER A 56 -24.36 -31.00 11.89
CA SER A 56 -24.48 -29.94 10.88
C SER A 56 -23.53 -28.77 11.16
N LEU A 57 -23.43 -28.32 12.42
CA LEU A 57 -22.48 -27.28 12.83
C LEU A 57 -21.02 -27.74 12.67
N ALA A 58 -20.71 -29.00 13.01
CA ALA A 58 -19.37 -29.55 12.83
C ALA A 58 -18.96 -29.64 11.35
N ALA A 59 -19.91 -30.01 10.48
CA ALA A 59 -19.70 -30.04 9.03
C ALA A 59 -19.45 -28.63 8.46
N LEU A 60 -20.21 -27.64 8.94
CA LEU A 60 -20.04 -26.23 8.59
C LEU A 60 -18.67 -25.70 9.03
N GLU A 61 -18.25 -25.95 10.28
CA GLU A 61 -16.91 -25.57 10.77
C GLU A 61 -15.79 -26.17 9.92
N THR A 62 -15.95 -27.44 9.53
CA THR A 62 -14.96 -28.17 8.72
C THR A 62 -14.81 -27.56 7.33
N GLN A 63 -15.92 -27.25 6.66
CA GLN A 63 -15.89 -26.65 5.32
C GLN A 63 -15.45 -25.19 5.32
N ALA A 64 -15.91 -24.41 6.30
CA ALA A 64 -15.58 -22.99 6.44
C ALA A 64 -14.15 -22.75 6.95
N ARG A 65 -13.53 -23.74 7.60
CA ARG A 65 -12.23 -23.65 8.30
C ARG A 65 -12.19 -22.53 9.36
N SER A 66 -13.35 -22.14 9.84
CA SER A 66 -13.56 -21.10 10.85
C SER A 66 -14.66 -21.56 11.80
N ARG A 67 -14.63 -21.06 13.03
CA ARG A 67 -15.64 -21.32 14.06
C ARG A 67 -16.58 -20.12 14.17
N PRO A 68 -17.72 -20.12 13.46
CA PRO A 68 -18.65 -19.01 13.53
C PRO A 68 -19.37 -18.96 14.89
N PRO A 69 -19.72 -17.76 15.39
CA PRO A 69 -20.60 -17.63 16.55
C PRO A 69 -21.98 -18.19 16.19
N VAL A 70 -22.54 -18.97 17.12
CA VAL A 70 -23.86 -19.58 17.01
C VAL A 70 -24.81 -18.88 17.98
N TYR A 71 -25.91 -18.35 17.46
CA TYR A 71 -26.98 -17.71 18.23
C TYR A 71 -28.20 -18.62 18.21
N VAL A 72 -28.69 -19.02 19.38
CA VAL A 72 -29.90 -19.84 19.48
C VAL A 72 -31.09 -18.91 19.58
N ALA A 73 -31.95 -18.94 18.58
CA ALA A 73 -33.24 -18.27 18.57
C ALA A 73 -34.31 -19.31 18.90
N LEU A 74 -34.85 -19.24 20.12
CA LEU A 74 -36.04 -19.95 20.51
C LEU A 74 -37.24 -19.23 19.88
N THR A 75 -37.75 -19.78 18.78
CA THR A 75 -38.83 -19.20 17.99
C THR A 75 -40.19 -19.64 18.51
N LYS A 76 -41.26 -18.96 18.06
CA LYS A 76 -42.65 -19.31 18.41
C LYS A 76 -42.95 -19.30 19.91
N ILE A 77 -42.32 -18.38 20.65
CA ILE A 77 -42.56 -18.26 22.10
C ILE A 77 -43.99 -17.78 22.41
N ASP A 78 -44.66 -17.20 21.44
CA ASP A 78 -46.08 -16.81 21.50
C ASP A 78 -47.04 -17.99 21.70
N LEU A 79 -46.62 -19.20 21.36
CA LEU A 79 -47.43 -20.39 21.62
C LEU A 79 -47.50 -20.74 23.11
N ALA A 80 -46.62 -20.21 23.96
CA ALA A 80 -46.70 -20.47 25.39
C ALA A 80 -47.91 -19.70 26.01
N PRO A 81 -48.85 -20.39 26.69
CA PRO A 81 -50.01 -19.74 27.28
C PRO A 81 -49.65 -18.60 28.24
N GLY A 82 -50.24 -17.42 28.04
CA GLY A 82 -49.96 -16.23 28.83
C GLY A 82 -48.92 -15.27 28.22
N PHE A 83 -48.33 -15.60 27.07
CA PHE A 83 -47.42 -14.70 26.34
C PHE A 83 -48.14 -13.43 25.89
N LEU A 84 -49.29 -13.57 25.24
CA LEU A 84 -50.04 -12.43 24.71
C LEU A 84 -50.45 -11.47 25.82
N GLU A 85 -50.99 -11.99 26.92
CA GLU A 85 -51.38 -11.16 28.08
C GLU A 85 -50.22 -10.38 28.70
N GLY A 86 -48.99 -10.90 28.63
CA GLY A 86 -47.82 -10.22 29.17
C GLY A 86 -47.18 -9.21 28.24
N PHE A 87 -47.35 -9.37 26.93
CA PHE A 87 -46.58 -8.63 25.93
C PHE A 87 -47.41 -7.86 24.91
N GLU A 88 -48.74 -7.98 24.90
CA GLU A 88 -49.63 -7.21 24.01
C GLU A 88 -49.48 -5.68 24.21
N ALA A 89 -49.27 -5.25 25.46
CA ALA A 89 -49.23 -3.85 25.85
C ALA A 89 -47.86 -3.19 25.61
N LEU A 90 -46.88 -3.93 25.05
CA LEU A 90 -45.56 -3.38 24.77
C LEU A 90 -45.63 -2.32 23.66
N GLU A 91 -44.94 -1.21 23.87
CA GLU A 91 -44.72 -0.22 22.83
C GLU A 91 -43.80 -0.77 21.72
N PRO A 92 -43.86 -0.23 20.49
CA PRO A 92 -42.99 -0.68 19.40
C PRO A 92 -41.52 -0.72 19.81
N GLY A 93 -41.01 0.27 20.55
CA GLY A 93 -39.62 0.30 21.00
C GLY A 93 -39.24 -0.90 21.89
N GLU A 94 -40.14 -1.31 22.79
CA GLU A 94 -39.95 -2.44 23.70
C GLU A 94 -40.04 -3.79 23.00
N ARG A 95 -40.87 -3.90 21.95
CA ARG A 95 -40.95 -5.10 21.10
C ARG A 95 -39.68 -5.34 20.30
N HIS A 96 -38.91 -4.29 19.99
CA HIS A 96 -37.64 -4.42 19.28
C HIS A 96 -36.46 -4.73 20.20
N GLN A 97 -36.62 -4.77 21.52
CA GLN A 97 -35.53 -5.13 22.43
C GLN A 97 -35.16 -6.61 22.29
N SER A 98 -33.92 -6.99 22.59
CA SER A 98 -33.55 -8.40 22.66
C SER A 98 -34.03 -9.00 23.98
N TRP A 99 -34.66 -10.17 23.92
CA TRP A 99 -35.06 -10.92 25.11
C TRP A 99 -34.29 -12.23 25.17
N GLY A 100 -33.37 -12.34 26.12
CA GLY A 100 -32.45 -13.47 26.21
C GLY A 100 -31.18 -13.13 26.97
N PHE A 101 -30.16 -13.97 26.81
CA PHE A 101 -28.85 -13.75 27.42
C PHE A 101 -27.70 -14.13 26.46
N SER A 102 -26.54 -13.59 26.80
CA SER A 102 -25.32 -13.61 25.99
C SER A 102 -24.18 -14.24 26.80
N PHE A 103 -23.45 -15.20 26.23
CA PHE A 103 -22.29 -15.83 26.86
C PHE A 103 -21.06 -14.90 26.91
N PRO A 104 -20.23 -14.94 27.97
CA PRO A 104 -18.96 -14.21 27.99
C PRO A 104 -18.01 -14.62 26.86
N LEU A 105 -17.33 -13.64 26.24
CA LEU A 105 -16.35 -13.90 25.17
C LEU A 105 -15.13 -14.71 25.63
N SER A 106 -14.85 -14.74 26.94
CA SER A 106 -13.79 -15.57 27.54
C SER A 106 -14.02 -17.07 27.35
N LEU A 107 -15.25 -17.49 27.04
CA LEU A 107 -15.60 -18.90 26.85
C LEU A 107 -15.28 -19.46 25.45
N ARG A 108 -14.71 -18.63 24.56
CA ARG A 108 -14.46 -19.00 23.16
C ARG A 108 -13.34 -20.04 22.97
N ASP A 109 -12.21 -19.86 23.66
CA ASP A 109 -10.98 -20.64 23.43
C ASP A 109 -10.51 -21.27 24.74
N GLY A 110 -10.55 -22.60 24.84
CA GLY A 110 -10.01 -23.35 25.98
C GLY A 110 -10.89 -23.42 27.24
N ALA A 111 -12.13 -22.94 27.17
CA ALA A 111 -13.10 -23.09 28.25
C ALA A 111 -13.40 -24.57 28.53
N LYS A 112 -13.51 -24.93 29.81
CA LYS A 112 -13.92 -26.28 30.18
C LYS A 112 -15.41 -26.43 29.89
N THR A 113 -15.83 -27.63 29.49
CA THR A 113 -17.25 -27.96 29.29
C THR A 113 -18.12 -27.55 30.47
N ALA A 114 -17.63 -27.78 31.70
CA ALA A 114 -18.34 -27.40 32.92
C ALA A 114 -18.63 -25.90 33.02
N ASP A 115 -17.68 -25.05 32.60
CA ASP A 115 -17.83 -23.59 32.67
C ASP A 115 -18.91 -23.09 31.69
N VAL A 116 -18.98 -23.69 30.49
CA VAL A 116 -19.99 -23.33 29.48
C VAL A 116 -21.38 -23.80 29.89
N VAL A 117 -21.49 -25.01 30.44
CA VAL A 117 -22.76 -25.55 30.97
C VAL A 117 -23.25 -24.72 32.16
N GLU A 118 -22.37 -24.35 33.09
CA GLU A 118 -22.76 -23.48 34.22
C GLU A 118 -23.18 -22.09 33.74
N ALA A 119 -22.46 -21.50 32.77
CA ALA A 119 -22.84 -20.23 32.18
C ALA A 119 -24.21 -20.30 31.48
N PHE A 120 -24.55 -21.43 30.87
CA PHE A 120 -25.86 -21.66 30.28
C PHE A 120 -26.96 -21.67 31.35
N HIS A 121 -26.83 -22.53 32.38
CA HIS A 121 -27.83 -22.58 33.45
C HIS A 121 -27.93 -21.26 34.22
N ALA A 122 -26.82 -20.56 34.46
CA ALA A 122 -26.83 -19.24 35.06
C ALA A 122 -27.57 -18.21 34.20
N GLY A 123 -27.36 -18.25 32.88
CA GLY A 123 -28.08 -17.43 31.91
C GLY A 123 -29.58 -17.70 31.90
N VAL A 124 -29.99 -18.98 31.92
CA VAL A 124 -31.40 -19.36 31.98
C VAL A 124 -32.05 -18.91 33.30
N ARG A 125 -31.39 -19.12 34.45
CA ARG A 125 -31.88 -18.61 35.75
C ARG A 125 -32.08 -17.10 35.73
N SER A 126 -31.13 -16.36 35.15
CA SER A 126 -31.23 -14.91 34.98
C SER A 126 -32.41 -14.52 34.08
N LEU A 127 -32.61 -15.23 32.96
CA LEU A 127 -33.72 -15.02 32.05
C LEU A 127 -35.08 -15.27 32.73
N VAL A 128 -35.21 -16.35 33.50
CA VAL A 128 -36.43 -16.67 34.25
C VAL A 128 -36.73 -15.60 35.29
N GLU A 129 -35.74 -15.15 36.06
CA GLU A 129 -35.96 -14.11 37.08
C GLU A 129 -36.28 -12.74 36.47
N ALA A 130 -35.60 -12.37 35.37
CA ALA A 130 -35.90 -11.16 34.62
C ALA A 130 -37.33 -11.21 34.04
N THR A 131 -37.74 -12.38 33.54
CA THR A 131 -39.10 -12.61 33.05
C THR A 131 -40.11 -12.48 34.19
N ARG A 132 -39.88 -13.13 35.33
CA ARG A 132 -40.74 -13.04 36.51
C ARG A 132 -40.91 -11.60 36.98
N THR A 133 -39.82 -10.84 37.03
CA THR A 133 -39.85 -9.41 37.42
C THR A 133 -40.71 -8.60 36.45
N ARG A 134 -40.52 -8.79 35.15
CA ARG A 134 -41.32 -8.11 34.11
C ARG A 134 -42.80 -8.49 34.17
N LEU A 135 -43.11 -9.75 34.45
CA LEU A 135 -44.49 -10.23 34.59
C LEU A 135 -45.18 -9.66 35.84
N LEU A 136 -44.44 -9.43 36.93
CA LEU A 136 -44.99 -8.78 38.13
C LEU A 136 -45.42 -7.33 37.84
N ASP A 137 -44.61 -6.58 37.08
CA ASP A 137 -44.95 -5.23 36.65
C ASP A 137 -46.17 -5.21 35.72
N ALA A 138 -46.29 -6.21 34.85
CA ALA A 138 -47.45 -6.38 33.98
C ALA A 138 -48.71 -6.78 34.78
N LEU A 139 -48.57 -7.67 35.77
CA LEU A 139 -49.68 -8.13 36.62
C LEU A 139 -50.34 -6.98 37.38
N ALA A 140 -49.55 -5.99 37.81
CA ALA A 140 -50.06 -4.80 38.49
C ALA A 140 -51.00 -3.94 37.61
N ARG A 141 -51.01 -4.15 36.28
CA ARG A 141 -51.83 -3.42 35.31
C ARG A 141 -53.04 -4.22 34.81
N VAL A 142 -53.19 -5.48 35.21
CA VAL A 142 -54.25 -6.37 34.74
C VAL A 142 -55.37 -6.42 35.76
N ASP A 143 -56.56 -5.96 35.37
CA ASP A 143 -57.75 -5.96 36.23
C ASP A 143 -58.50 -7.31 36.24
N ASP A 144 -58.32 -8.14 35.20
CA ASP A 144 -59.01 -9.43 35.06
C ASP A 144 -58.24 -10.57 35.76
N PRO A 145 -58.82 -11.24 36.78
CA PRO A 145 -58.16 -12.32 37.51
C PRO A 145 -57.81 -13.54 36.64
N LEU A 146 -58.58 -13.82 35.58
CA LEU A 146 -58.28 -14.94 34.68
C LEU A 146 -57.04 -14.65 33.83
N ARG A 147 -56.91 -13.40 33.34
CA ARG A 147 -55.73 -12.94 32.60
C ARG A 147 -54.51 -12.87 33.51
N GLY A 148 -54.68 -12.40 34.75
CA GLY A 148 -53.62 -12.41 35.76
C GLY A 148 -53.11 -13.82 36.08
N GLY A 149 -54.02 -14.81 36.15
CA GLY A 149 -53.64 -16.22 36.32
C GLY A 149 -52.79 -16.77 35.17
N ARG A 150 -53.16 -16.48 33.92
CA ARG A 150 -52.38 -16.89 32.73
C ARG A 150 -51.01 -16.21 32.67
N LEU A 151 -50.93 -14.94 33.03
CA LEU A 151 -49.69 -14.19 33.11
C LEU A 151 -48.70 -14.79 34.13
N ILE A 152 -49.18 -15.17 35.31
CA ILE A 152 -48.36 -15.86 36.33
C ILE A 152 -47.91 -17.24 35.80
N GLY A 153 -48.80 -17.96 35.11
CA GLY A 153 -48.51 -19.25 34.51
C GLY A 153 -47.38 -19.20 33.46
N PHE A 154 -47.29 -18.11 32.69
CA PHE A 154 -46.27 -17.93 31.67
C PHE A 154 -44.84 -17.97 32.24
N GLY A 155 -44.60 -17.37 33.41
CA GLY A 155 -43.28 -17.43 34.06
C GLY A 155 -42.85 -18.86 34.38
N ALA A 156 -43.79 -19.71 34.78
CA ALA A 156 -43.54 -21.13 35.02
C ALA A 156 -43.27 -21.91 33.73
N GLN A 157 -43.92 -21.54 32.62
CA GLN A 157 -43.66 -22.16 31.31
C GLN A 157 -42.25 -21.85 30.81
N VAL A 158 -41.78 -20.60 30.94
CA VAL A 158 -40.40 -20.24 30.58
C VAL A 158 -39.38 -21.05 31.38
N ALA A 159 -39.64 -21.29 32.67
CA ALA A 159 -38.81 -22.16 33.49
C ALA A 159 -38.87 -23.63 33.06
N ALA A 160 -40.05 -24.13 32.68
CA ALA A 160 -40.25 -25.51 32.23
C ALA A 160 -39.56 -25.83 30.89
N MET A 161 -39.24 -24.81 30.10
CA MET A 161 -38.51 -24.97 28.84
C MET A 161 -37.02 -25.29 29.05
N ASP A 162 -36.44 -24.95 30.21
CA ASP A 162 -35.01 -25.17 30.50
C ASP A 162 -34.54 -26.62 30.27
N PRO A 163 -35.14 -27.65 30.92
CA PRO A 163 -34.70 -29.04 30.73
C PRO A 163 -34.92 -29.55 29.29
N ILE A 164 -35.92 -28.98 28.59
CA ILE A 164 -36.23 -29.35 27.21
C ILE A 164 -35.15 -28.81 26.27
N VAL A 165 -34.79 -27.54 26.43
CA VAL A 165 -33.77 -26.87 25.63
C VAL A 165 -32.37 -27.40 25.97
N ASP A 166 -32.07 -27.69 27.24
CA ASP A 166 -30.79 -28.28 27.65
C ASP A 166 -30.54 -29.60 26.92
N THR A 167 -31.55 -30.47 26.81
CA THR A 167 -31.43 -31.76 26.12
C THR A 167 -30.99 -31.61 24.65
N VAL A 168 -31.48 -30.56 23.97
CA VAL A 168 -31.18 -30.29 22.55
C VAL A 168 -29.85 -29.55 22.38
N LEU A 169 -29.51 -28.66 23.31
CA LEU A 169 -28.26 -27.89 23.25
C LEU A 169 -27.05 -28.68 23.76
N ARG A 170 -27.25 -29.68 24.62
CA ARG A 170 -26.17 -30.49 25.20
C ARG A 170 -25.20 -31.07 24.16
N PRO A 171 -25.65 -31.63 23.02
CA PRO A 171 -24.75 -32.16 22.00
C PRO A 171 -23.96 -31.08 21.24
N ILE A 172 -24.44 -29.83 21.23
CA ILE A 172 -23.81 -28.69 20.55
C ILE A 172 -22.66 -28.09 21.39
N LEU A 173 -22.80 -28.18 22.72
CA LEU A 173 -21.80 -27.73 23.68
C LEU A 173 -20.47 -28.52 23.56
N PRO A 174 -19.34 -27.91 23.97
CA PRO A 174 -18.05 -28.61 23.96
C PRO A 174 -18.11 -29.85 24.86
N SER A 175 -17.52 -30.97 24.41
CA SER A 175 -17.42 -32.19 25.20
C SER A 175 -15.97 -32.49 25.56
N ASP A 176 -15.76 -33.10 26.73
CA ASP A 176 -14.43 -33.46 27.23
C ASP A 176 -13.81 -34.66 26.47
N ILE A 177 -14.61 -35.30 25.60
CA ILE A 177 -14.18 -36.43 24.78
C ILE A 177 -13.40 -35.90 23.57
N ARG A 178 -12.07 -35.95 23.68
CA ARG A 178 -11.02 -35.79 22.64
C ARG A 178 -11.44 -35.03 21.36
N ARG A 179 -10.94 -33.79 21.26
CA ARG A 179 -10.85 -32.95 20.03
C ARG A 179 -12.13 -32.29 19.51
N ARG A 180 -13.32 -32.53 20.10
CA ARG A 180 -14.51 -31.74 19.76
C ARG A 180 -14.56 -30.47 20.60
N LYS A 181 -13.98 -29.39 20.07
CA LYS A 181 -13.97 -28.08 20.74
C LYS A 181 -15.38 -27.41 20.85
N GLY A 182 -16.47 -28.11 20.50
CA GLY A 182 -17.86 -27.59 20.51
C GLY A 182 -18.12 -26.45 19.54
N ALA A 183 -19.39 -26.10 19.34
CA ALA A 183 -19.76 -24.88 18.63
C ALA A 183 -19.53 -23.66 19.52
N PHE A 184 -19.18 -22.50 18.92
CA PHE A 184 -19.01 -21.25 19.67
C PHE A 184 -20.38 -20.62 19.95
N LEU A 185 -21.05 -21.07 21.02
CA LEU A 185 -22.35 -20.56 21.44
C LEU A 185 -22.23 -19.14 22.01
N ARG A 186 -22.96 -18.18 21.44
CA ARG A 186 -22.88 -16.77 21.80
C ARG A 186 -24.06 -16.28 22.63
N GLY A 187 -25.24 -16.85 22.47
CA GLY A 187 -26.40 -16.51 23.30
C GLY A 187 -27.64 -17.31 22.95
N VAL A 188 -28.62 -17.23 23.84
CA VAL A 188 -29.95 -17.83 23.69
C VAL A 188 -30.98 -16.72 23.83
N TYR A 189 -31.88 -16.62 22.84
CA TYR A 189 -32.83 -15.53 22.72
C TYR A 189 -34.22 -16.07 22.40
N LEU A 190 -35.23 -15.48 23.02
CA LEU A 190 -36.65 -15.78 22.80
C LEU A 190 -37.20 -14.82 21.74
N THR A 191 -37.88 -15.36 20.75
CA THR A 191 -38.40 -14.60 19.60
C THR A 191 -39.76 -15.12 19.15
N SER A 192 -40.59 -14.21 18.64
CA SER A 192 -41.85 -14.55 17.96
C SER A 192 -41.92 -13.76 16.66
N SER A 193 -42.17 -14.43 15.54
CA SER A 193 -42.19 -13.78 14.21
C SER A 193 -43.58 -13.68 13.60
N GLN A 194 -44.44 -14.67 13.86
CA GLN A 194 -45.80 -14.77 13.37
C GLN A 194 -46.61 -15.46 14.45
N GLN A 195 -47.79 -14.92 14.77
CA GLN A 195 -48.68 -15.47 15.78
C GLN A 195 -49.54 -16.56 15.15
N ASP A 196 -49.34 -17.81 15.55
CA ASP A 196 -50.29 -18.88 15.25
C ASP A 196 -51.37 -18.88 16.35
N ALA A 197 -52.66 -19.08 15.99
CA ALA A 197 -53.78 -19.01 16.94
C ALA A 197 -53.77 -20.13 18.02
N LEU A 198 -52.87 -21.12 17.92
CA LEU A 198 -52.85 -22.31 18.76
C LEU A 198 -51.73 -22.25 19.82
N THR A 199 -52.08 -22.07 21.10
CA THR A 199 -51.10 -22.14 22.20
C THR A 199 -50.80 -23.58 22.63
N ILE A 200 -49.52 -23.89 22.86
CA ILE A 200 -49.01 -25.19 23.35
C ILE A 200 -48.41 -25.00 24.75
N ASP A 201 -48.96 -25.70 25.74
CA ASP A 201 -48.52 -25.62 27.14
C ASP A 201 -47.33 -26.55 27.43
N ALA A 202 -46.18 -25.95 27.74
CA ALA A 202 -44.94 -26.66 28.07
C ALA A 202 -44.99 -27.48 29.38
N LEU A 203 -45.91 -27.16 30.30
CA LEU A 203 -46.10 -27.90 31.56
C LEU A 203 -46.96 -29.16 31.36
N LEU A 204 -47.73 -29.20 30.28
CA LEU A 204 -48.72 -30.25 30.05
C LEU A 204 -48.11 -31.65 29.90
N PRO A 205 -46.94 -31.87 29.26
CA PRO A 205 -46.32 -33.20 29.22
C PRO A 205 -45.94 -33.74 30.60
N GLU A 206 -45.50 -32.87 31.51
CA GLU A 206 -45.14 -33.26 32.87
C GLU A 206 -46.38 -33.56 33.72
N LEU A 207 -47.43 -32.73 33.61
CA LEU A 207 -48.71 -32.99 34.26
C LEU A 207 -49.37 -34.26 33.73
N ALA A 208 -49.37 -34.47 32.41
CA ALA A 208 -49.89 -35.69 31.79
C ALA A 208 -49.15 -36.95 32.26
N ALA A 209 -47.82 -36.87 32.41
CA ALA A 209 -47.01 -37.97 32.95
C ALA A 209 -47.32 -38.28 34.42
N ARG A 210 -47.62 -37.27 35.25
CA ARG A 210 -47.95 -37.43 36.67
C ARG A 210 -49.40 -37.90 36.91
N TYR A 211 -50.33 -37.53 36.02
CA TYR A 211 -51.77 -37.77 36.20
C TYR A 211 -52.38 -38.77 35.18
N ALA A 212 -51.56 -39.44 34.36
CA ALA A 212 -51.98 -40.43 33.35
C ALA A 212 -53.06 -39.92 32.37
N MET A 213 -52.99 -38.64 32.00
CA MET A 213 -53.92 -38.03 31.03
C MET A 213 -53.44 -38.22 29.58
N PRO A 214 -54.36 -38.34 28.59
CA PRO A 214 -53.99 -38.38 27.19
C PRO A 214 -53.27 -37.09 26.74
N ARG A 215 -52.21 -37.23 25.96
CA ARG A 215 -51.31 -36.16 25.48
C ARG A 215 -51.94 -35.31 24.36
N SER A 216 -53.13 -34.74 24.57
CA SER A 216 -53.74 -33.79 23.62
C SER A 216 -53.66 -32.37 24.19
N GLY A 217 -52.71 -31.58 23.69
CA GLY A 217 -52.31 -30.29 24.27
C GLY A 217 -52.74 -29.06 23.48
N THR A 218 -54.04 -28.92 23.22
CA THR A 218 -54.61 -27.71 22.61
C THR A 218 -55.68 -27.14 23.53
N LEU A 219 -55.48 -25.91 24.01
CA LEU A 219 -56.51 -25.14 24.71
C LEU A 219 -57.49 -24.48 23.70
N PRO A 220 -58.72 -24.11 24.11
CA PRO A 220 -59.69 -23.46 23.24
C PRO A 220 -59.21 -22.05 22.79
N ASP A 221 -59.56 -21.70 21.54
CA ASP A 221 -59.19 -20.48 20.83
C ASP A 221 -59.43 -19.20 21.65
N ILE A 222 -58.42 -18.34 21.69
CA ILE A 222 -58.56 -16.92 22.04
C ILE A 222 -58.45 -16.15 20.73
N GLU A 223 -59.51 -15.43 20.34
CA GLU A 223 -59.52 -14.59 19.15
C GLU A 223 -58.45 -13.49 19.25
N VAL A 224 -57.48 -13.47 18.33
CA VAL A 224 -56.43 -12.45 18.24
C VAL A 224 -56.71 -11.57 17.02
N GLY A 225 -56.89 -10.26 17.26
CA GLY A 225 -57.03 -9.26 16.19
C GLY A 225 -55.71 -8.92 15.51
N ASP A 226 -55.79 -8.48 14.25
CA ASP A 226 -54.73 -8.08 13.30
C ASP A 226 -53.45 -7.46 13.91
N ALA A 227 -52.55 -8.29 14.42
CA ALA A 227 -51.24 -7.86 14.90
C ALA A 227 -50.10 -8.52 14.11
N GLU A 228 -49.87 -8.05 12.88
CA GLU A 228 -48.77 -8.46 11.99
C GLU A 228 -47.35 -8.00 12.48
N HIS A 229 -47.07 -8.02 13.78
CA HIS A 229 -45.82 -7.49 14.34
C HIS A 229 -45.06 -8.53 15.16
N GLY A 230 -43.92 -9.00 14.65
CA GLY A 230 -43.03 -9.90 15.38
C GLY A 230 -42.39 -9.28 16.62
N PHE A 231 -42.21 -10.07 17.67
CA PHE A 231 -41.60 -9.69 18.94
C PHE A 231 -40.14 -10.13 19.05
N PHE A 232 -39.29 -9.22 19.50
CA PHE A 232 -37.89 -9.43 19.91
C PHE A 232 -36.91 -9.88 18.81
N VAL A 233 -37.38 -10.09 17.58
CA VAL A 233 -36.54 -10.48 16.41
C VAL A 233 -35.55 -9.38 16.03
N ALA A 234 -36.00 -8.12 15.98
CA ALA A 234 -35.16 -7.01 15.56
C ALA A 234 -33.99 -6.76 16.53
N GLY A 235 -34.24 -6.91 17.83
CA GLY A 235 -33.22 -6.75 18.87
C GLY A 235 -32.18 -7.85 18.80
N LEU A 236 -32.59 -9.11 18.62
CA LEU A 236 -31.68 -10.22 18.37
C LEU A 236 -30.73 -9.92 17.19
N LEU A 237 -31.31 -9.54 16.04
CA LEU A 237 -30.51 -9.29 14.84
C LEU A 237 -29.60 -8.08 15.01
N ARG A 238 -30.13 -6.94 15.48
CA ARG A 238 -29.38 -5.68 15.57
C ARG A 238 -28.35 -5.71 16.69
N ASP A 239 -28.75 -6.08 17.90
CA ASP A 239 -27.93 -5.90 19.10
C ASP A 239 -26.99 -7.08 19.37
N ALA A 240 -27.33 -8.29 18.94
CA ALA A 240 -26.46 -9.45 19.06
C ALA A 240 -25.81 -9.78 17.72
N VAL A 241 -26.56 -10.30 16.74
CA VAL A 241 -25.98 -10.92 15.54
C VAL A 241 -25.16 -9.95 14.69
N ILE A 242 -25.70 -8.77 14.36
CA ILE A 242 -25.06 -7.79 13.48
C ILE A 242 -23.94 -7.05 14.22
N ARG A 243 -24.17 -6.66 15.48
CA ARG A 243 -23.14 -6.00 16.31
C ARG A 243 -21.89 -6.86 16.46
N GLU A 244 -22.05 -8.18 16.42
CA GLU A 244 -20.99 -9.15 16.66
C GLU A 244 -20.51 -9.87 15.39
N ALA A 245 -20.91 -9.39 14.21
CA ALA A 245 -20.53 -9.99 12.93
C ALA A 245 -19.00 -10.04 12.68
N GLY A 246 -18.21 -9.27 13.44
CA GLY A 246 -16.75 -9.25 13.39
C GLY A 246 -16.03 -10.30 14.26
N LEU A 247 -16.77 -11.13 15.03
CA LEU A 247 -16.16 -12.11 15.94
C LEU A 247 -15.45 -13.26 15.21
N VAL A 248 -15.86 -13.56 13.97
CA VAL A 248 -15.15 -14.51 13.11
C VAL A 248 -13.88 -13.86 12.61
N GLY A 249 -12.75 -14.19 13.24
CA GLY A 249 -11.44 -13.78 12.74
C GLY A 249 -11.27 -14.26 11.30
N MET A 250 -10.71 -13.42 10.42
CA MET A 250 -10.44 -13.84 9.04
C MET A 250 -9.58 -15.11 9.05
N ALA A 251 -10.00 -16.14 8.31
CA ALA A 251 -9.26 -17.41 8.22
C ALA A 251 -7.79 -17.21 7.79
N ARG A 252 -7.53 -16.11 7.06
CA ARG A 252 -6.21 -15.54 6.82
C ARG A 252 -6.35 -14.02 6.79
N PRO A 253 -5.75 -13.24 7.73
CA PRO A 253 -5.61 -11.81 7.49
C PRO A 253 -4.84 -11.63 6.18
N PRO A 254 -5.23 -10.68 5.31
CA PRO A 254 -4.51 -10.42 4.08
C PRO A 254 -3.02 -10.26 4.38
N TRP A 255 -2.14 -10.84 3.56
CA TRP A 255 -0.70 -10.85 3.82
C TRP A 255 -0.11 -9.46 4.07
N TYR A 256 -0.70 -8.41 3.47
CA TYR A 256 -0.33 -7.01 3.64
C TYR A 256 -0.72 -6.38 5.00
N ARG A 257 -1.64 -6.99 5.77
CA ARG A 257 -2.01 -6.53 7.13
C ARG A 257 -1.13 -7.12 8.23
N ARG A 258 -0.18 -8.00 7.90
CA ARG A 258 0.78 -8.51 8.88
C ARG A 258 1.75 -7.38 9.24
N PRO A 259 2.06 -7.16 10.54
CA PRO A 259 3.00 -6.12 10.95
C PRO A 259 4.39 -6.28 10.30
N ILE A 260 4.74 -7.52 9.93
CA ILE A 260 5.94 -7.87 9.16
C ILE A 260 6.02 -7.10 7.84
N PHE A 261 4.90 -6.84 7.16
CA PHE A 261 4.91 -6.10 5.90
C PHE A 261 5.16 -4.60 6.12
N GLY A 262 4.63 -4.03 7.21
CA GLY A 262 4.97 -2.67 7.63
C GLY A 262 6.46 -2.54 7.96
N VAL A 263 7.04 -3.52 8.66
CA VAL A 263 8.48 -3.57 8.94
C VAL A 263 9.30 -3.73 7.66
N LEU A 264 8.86 -4.56 6.71
CA LEU A 264 9.53 -4.75 5.41
C LEU A 264 9.56 -3.47 4.58
N ILE A 265 8.43 -2.74 4.51
CA ILE A 265 8.39 -1.47 3.79
C ILE A 265 9.30 -0.45 4.48
N LEU A 266 9.26 -0.37 5.80
CA LEU A 266 10.12 0.51 6.58
C LEU A 266 11.60 0.19 6.31
N THR A 267 12.00 -1.09 6.32
CA THR A 267 13.40 -1.47 6.07
C THR A 267 13.82 -1.16 4.65
N VAL A 268 12.96 -1.38 3.65
CA VAL A 268 13.25 -1.00 2.26
C VAL A 268 13.41 0.51 2.11
N CYS A 269 12.52 1.31 2.70
CA CYS A 269 12.61 2.77 2.70
C CYS A 269 13.89 3.27 3.38
N VAL A 270 14.25 2.69 4.54
CA VAL A 270 15.49 3.03 5.25
C VAL A 270 16.71 2.66 4.42
N CYS A 271 16.75 1.47 3.81
CA CYS A 271 17.85 1.06 2.94
C CYS A 271 18.00 1.97 1.71
N LEU A 272 16.88 2.34 1.05
CA LEU A 272 16.92 3.27 -0.09
C LEU A 272 17.40 4.67 0.33
N SER A 273 16.94 5.16 1.48
CA SER A 273 17.38 6.44 2.04
C SER A 273 18.87 6.43 2.38
N LEU A 274 19.37 5.33 2.99
CA LEU A 274 20.78 5.18 3.30
C LEU A 274 21.63 5.12 2.03
N LEU A 275 21.18 4.36 1.02
CA LEU A 275 21.86 4.26 -0.27
C LEU A 275 21.91 5.63 -0.96
N GLY A 276 20.80 6.38 -0.94
CA GLY A 276 20.74 7.75 -1.45
C GLY A 276 21.67 8.71 -0.70
N ALA A 277 21.75 8.60 0.64
CA ALA A 277 22.66 9.43 1.43
C ALA A 277 24.13 9.13 1.11
N VAL A 278 24.49 7.86 0.94
CA VAL A 278 25.86 7.46 0.58
C VAL A 278 26.23 7.93 -0.82
N THR A 279 25.34 7.79 -1.80
CA THR A 279 25.61 8.27 -3.17
C THR A 279 25.75 9.79 -3.23
N LEU A 280 24.92 10.53 -2.49
CA LEU A 280 25.05 11.98 -2.37
C LEU A 280 26.37 12.39 -1.71
N ARG A 281 26.78 11.73 -0.62
CA ARG A 281 28.04 12.03 0.08
C ARG A 281 29.27 11.78 -0.80
N LEU A 282 29.32 10.63 -1.46
CA LEU A 282 30.39 10.33 -2.42
C LEU A 282 30.39 11.29 -3.62
N GLY A 283 29.22 11.79 -4.02
CA GLY A 283 29.08 12.84 -5.02
C GLY A 283 29.68 14.17 -4.57
N PHE A 284 29.45 14.55 -3.30
CA PHE A 284 29.98 15.78 -2.71
C PHE A 284 31.51 15.75 -2.59
N ASP A 285 32.08 14.69 -2.02
CA ASP A 285 33.55 14.56 -1.85
C ASP A 285 34.28 14.59 -3.22
N ARG A 286 33.66 14.01 -4.26
CA ARG A 286 34.17 14.07 -5.63
C ARG A 286 33.99 15.43 -6.29
N ALA A 287 33.05 16.26 -5.85
CA ALA A 287 32.89 17.62 -6.35
C ALA A 287 33.93 18.54 -5.73
N GLU A 288 34.17 18.44 -4.42
CA GLU A 288 35.18 19.22 -3.71
C GLU A 288 36.59 18.97 -4.27
N SER A 289 36.98 17.70 -4.42
CA SER A 289 38.28 17.33 -5.01
C SER A 289 38.43 17.70 -6.50
N ARG A 290 37.35 18.07 -7.21
CA ARG A 290 37.44 18.63 -8.57
C ARG A 290 37.71 20.13 -8.52
N ILE A 291 37.02 20.86 -7.65
CA ILE A 291 37.22 22.30 -7.48
C ILE A 291 38.68 22.55 -7.10
N GLU A 292 39.22 21.77 -6.16
CA GLU A 292 40.63 21.86 -5.77
C GLU A 292 41.59 21.58 -6.94
N ARG A 293 41.29 20.59 -7.79
CA ARG A 293 42.09 20.31 -9.00
C ARG A 293 42.03 21.45 -10.03
N VAL A 294 40.86 22.02 -10.25
CA VAL A 294 40.70 23.17 -11.16
C VAL A 294 41.44 24.39 -10.59
N GLU A 295 41.28 24.66 -9.30
CA GLU A 295 41.95 25.77 -8.61
C GLU A 295 43.48 25.65 -8.68
N THR A 296 44.03 24.46 -8.40
CA THR A 296 45.49 24.22 -8.49
C THR A 296 46.02 24.29 -9.93
N GLN A 297 45.20 24.04 -10.95
CA GLN A 297 45.59 24.25 -12.34
C GLN A 297 45.45 25.71 -12.75
N LEU A 298 44.43 26.43 -12.25
CA LEU A 298 44.23 27.86 -12.48
C LEU A 298 45.37 28.68 -11.87
N SER A 299 45.84 28.32 -10.67
CA SER A 299 46.93 29.02 -9.99
C SER A 299 48.28 28.89 -10.72
N ARG A 300 48.39 27.96 -11.67
CA ARG A 300 49.58 27.75 -12.51
C ARG A 300 49.48 28.46 -13.86
N LEU A 301 48.36 29.10 -14.17
CA LEU A 301 48.20 29.88 -15.38
C LEU A 301 48.86 31.25 -15.20
N ASP A 302 49.77 31.58 -16.12
CA ASP A 302 50.37 32.90 -16.16
C ASP A 302 49.47 33.86 -16.96
N THR A 303 48.55 34.54 -16.26
CA THR A 303 47.59 35.45 -16.89
C THR A 303 48.26 36.65 -17.57
N ALA A 304 49.51 36.97 -17.19
CA ALA A 304 50.27 38.05 -17.84
C ALA A 304 50.61 37.70 -19.29
N VAL A 305 50.90 36.42 -19.58
CA VAL A 305 51.24 35.93 -20.93
C VAL A 305 50.07 36.12 -21.89
N LEU A 306 48.84 35.84 -21.46
CA LEU A 306 47.62 36.01 -22.29
C LEU A 306 47.33 37.47 -22.65
N SER A 307 47.85 38.42 -21.87
CA SER A 307 47.69 39.86 -22.11
C SER A 307 48.84 40.49 -22.89
N SER A 308 49.92 39.73 -23.14
CA SER A 308 51.06 40.22 -23.90
C SER A 308 50.65 40.55 -25.34
N ARG A 309 51.20 41.63 -25.90
CA ARG A 309 51.06 41.97 -27.32
C ARG A 309 52.34 41.72 -28.11
N ASP A 310 53.35 41.15 -27.46
CA ASP A 310 54.61 40.86 -28.11
C ASP A 310 54.43 39.71 -29.10
N ALA A 311 54.81 39.95 -30.35
CA ALA A 311 54.70 38.94 -31.39
C ALA A 311 55.91 37.98 -31.41
N SER A 312 56.67 37.84 -30.33
CA SER A 312 57.87 36.97 -30.29
C SER A 312 57.50 35.48 -30.25
N ASP A 313 58.38 34.62 -30.76
CA ASP A 313 58.12 33.18 -30.87
C ASP A 313 58.07 32.48 -29.51
N ASP A 314 58.77 33.03 -28.53
CA ASP A 314 58.73 32.61 -27.13
C ASP A 314 57.43 33.02 -26.42
N VAL A 315 56.82 34.15 -26.80
CA VAL A 315 55.48 34.51 -26.29
C VAL A 315 54.40 33.67 -26.97
N LEU A 316 54.51 33.42 -28.27
CA LEU A 316 53.58 32.58 -29.02
C LEU A 316 53.52 31.14 -28.49
N SER A 317 54.67 30.53 -28.17
CA SER A 317 54.71 29.18 -27.58
C SER A 317 54.05 29.13 -26.20
N ARG A 318 54.30 30.14 -25.35
CA ARG A 318 53.69 30.24 -24.02
C ARG A 318 52.19 30.54 -24.07
N VAL A 319 51.73 31.36 -25.03
CA VAL A 319 50.29 31.61 -25.26
C VAL A 319 49.59 30.32 -25.74
N ALA A 320 50.21 29.57 -26.64
CA ALA A 320 49.66 28.29 -27.11
C ALA A 320 49.59 27.25 -25.98
N GLU A 321 50.64 27.14 -25.17
CA GLU A 321 50.67 26.22 -24.02
C GLU A 321 49.63 26.60 -22.95
N THR A 322 49.48 27.88 -22.64
CA THR A 322 48.48 28.34 -21.67
C THR A 322 47.05 28.12 -22.17
N THR A 323 46.79 28.30 -23.47
CA THR A 323 45.46 28.08 -24.06
C THR A 323 45.09 26.60 -24.11
N ASP A 324 46.03 25.73 -24.51
CA ASP A 324 45.86 24.26 -24.48
C ASP A 324 45.64 23.74 -23.05
N ARG A 325 46.36 24.30 -22.06
CA ARG A 325 46.11 23.97 -20.64
C ARG A 325 44.68 24.30 -20.20
N ILE A 326 44.10 25.42 -20.66
CA ILE A 326 42.70 25.77 -20.38
C ILE A 326 41.76 24.78 -21.07
N GLY A 327 42.02 24.42 -22.33
CA GLY A 327 41.22 23.42 -23.06
C GLY A 327 41.20 22.05 -22.39
N ARG A 328 42.34 21.60 -21.84
CA ARG A 328 42.45 20.32 -21.13
C ARG A 328 41.65 20.28 -19.81
N LEU A 329 41.31 21.42 -19.21
CA LEU A 329 40.42 21.46 -18.04
C LEU A 329 39.02 20.90 -18.36
N ASN A 330 38.61 20.96 -19.62
CA ASN A 330 37.33 20.46 -20.10
C ASN A 330 37.28 18.92 -20.16
N GLY A 331 38.44 18.25 -20.27
CA GLY A 331 38.55 16.79 -20.45
C GLY A 331 38.44 15.94 -19.17
N LEU A 332 38.29 16.55 -17.99
CA LEU A 332 38.27 15.84 -16.70
C LEU A 332 36.96 15.08 -16.40
N ASP A 333 36.01 15.01 -17.34
CA ASP A 333 34.61 14.67 -17.06
C ASP A 333 34.13 13.30 -17.59
N GLU A 334 35.01 12.32 -17.85
CA GLU A 334 34.61 11.04 -18.48
C GLU A 334 33.86 10.03 -17.60
N LEU A 335 33.78 10.19 -16.27
CA LEU A 335 33.08 9.20 -15.42
C LEU A 335 31.64 9.63 -15.10
N GLY A 336 30.71 9.10 -15.91
CA GLY A 336 29.27 9.20 -15.76
C GLY A 336 28.77 8.54 -14.47
N ILE A 337 27.96 9.28 -13.70
CA ILE A 337 27.24 8.76 -12.55
C ILE A 337 25.78 9.20 -12.68
N LEU A 338 24.88 8.26 -12.40
CA LEU A 338 23.41 8.37 -12.50
C LEU A 338 22.79 9.47 -11.60
N PHE A 339 23.55 10.04 -10.67
CA PHE A 339 23.10 11.07 -9.73
C PHE A 339 24.16 12.18 -9.63
N ARG A 340 23.88 13.33 -10.26
CA ARG A 340 24.69 14.56 -10.16
C ARG A 340 23.89 15.60 -9.36
N PRO A 341 24.10 15.74 -8.04
CA PRO A 341 23.29 16.64 -7.20
C PRO A 341 23.57 18.13 -7.44
N PHE A 342 24.63 18.49 -8.16
CA PHE A 342 25.01 19.87 -8.47
C PHE A 342 25.14 20.09 -9.98
N PRO A 343 24.72 21.26 -10.50
CA PRO A 343 24.84 21.61 -11.91
C PRO A 343 26.30 21.91 -12.27
N ILE A 344 27.09 20.86 -12.53
CA ILE A 344 28.46 20.98 -13.07
C ILE A 344 28.45 21.52 -14.52
N THR A 345 27.27 21.59 -15.15
CA THR A 345 27.08 22.20 -16.47
C THR A 345 27.57 23.65 -16.52
N ASP A 346 27.51 24.38 -15.40
CA ASP A 346 27.87 25.79 -15.37
C ASP A 346 29.39 25.94 -15.47
N LEU A 347 30.16 25.17 -14.69
CA LEU A 347 31.62 25.20 -14.74
C LEU A 347 32.17 24.77 -16.10
N ARG A 348 31.60 23.73 -16.73
CA ARG A 348 32.06 23.28 -18.06
C ARG A 348 31.82 24.36 -19.12
N ARG A 349 30.64 25.00 -19.06
CA ARG A 349 30.30 26.10 -19.97
C ARG A 349 31.26 27.27 -19.73
N GLU A 350 31.51 27.64 -18.49
CA GLU A 350 32.43 28.72 -18.14
C GLU A 350 33.85 28.44 -18.64
N ILE A 351 34.39 27.22 -18.40
CA ILE A 351 35.72 26.82 -18.91
C ILE A 351 35.76 26.87 -20.44
N ALA A 352 34.74 26.35 -21.13
CA ALA A 352 34.66 26.40 -22.59
C ALA A 352 34.61 27.85 -23.09
N THR A 353 33.81 28.71 -22.48
CA THR A 353 33.74 30.14 -22.85
C THR A 353 35.06 30.86 -22.57
N ALA A 354 35.76 30.53 -21.48
CA ALA A 354 37.07 31.09 -21.16
C ALA A 354 38.13 30.64 -22.16
N HIS A 355 38.09 29.37 -22.58
CA HIS A 355 38.97 28.81 -23.62
C HIS A 355 38.74 29.50 -24.96
N GLU A 356 37.50 29.60 -25.42
CA GLU A 356 37.14 30.30 -26.66
C GLU A 356 37.56 31.78 -26.62
N THR A 357 37.36 32.44 -25.47
CA THR A 357 37.77 33.83 -25.27
C THR A 357 39.29 34.00 -25.33
N ALA A 358 40.05 33.07 -24.72
CA ALA A 358 41.50 33.06 -24.82
C ALA A 358 41.96 32.87 -26.26
N LEU A 359 41.44 31.86 -26.98
CA LEU A 359 41.77 31.62 -28.39
C LEU A 359 41.52 32.84 -29.27
N ARG A 360 40.36 33.50 -29.08
CA ARG A 360 39.92 34.65 -29.88
C ARG A 360 40.72 35.91 -29.58
N ASN A 361 41.07 36.16 -28.31
CA ASN A 361 41.64 37.44 -27.88
C ASN A 361 43.17 37.41 -27.71
N SER A 362 43.80 36.24 -27.53
CA SER A 362 45.25 36.11 -27.42
C SER A 362 45.85 35.38 -28.63
N LEU A 363 45.56 34.09 -28.82
CA LEU A 363 46.24 33.26 -29.82
C LEU A 363 45.99 33.75 -31.25
N GLY A 364 44.73 34.06 -31.62
CA GLY A 364 44.37 34.58 -32.94
C GLY A 364 45.16 35.86 -33.32
N PRO A 365 45.14 36.92 -32.48
CA PRO A 365 45.95 38.11 -32.70
C PRO A 365 47.46 37.84 -32.81
N HIS A 366 48.04 36.95 -31.99
CA HIS A 366 49.46 36.61 -32.14
C HIS A 366 49.75 35.89 -33.46
N LEU A 367 48.86 35.00 -33.93
CA LEU A 367 48.97 34.36 -35.24
C LEU A 367 48.89 35.40 -36.38
N THR A 368 47.99 36.39 -36.28
CA THR A 368 47.94 37.49 -37.26
C THR A 368 49.22 38.32 -37.29
N ALA A 369 49.76 38.66 -36.12
CA ALA A 369 50.97 39.45 -36.01
C ALA A 369 52.19 38.68 -36.52
N ARG A 370 52.25 37.36 -36.26
CA ARG A 370 53.30 36.48 -36.78
C ARG A 370 53.23 36.36 -38.29
N LEU A 371 52.05 36.09 -38.85
CA LEU A 371 51.83 36.02 -40.29
C LEU A 371 52.21 37.34 -40.99
N ALA A 372 51.84 38.49 -40.39
CA ALA A 372 52.23 39.81 -40.91
C ALA A 372 53.75 40.01 -40.92
N ARG A 373 54.46 39.56 -39.87
CA ARG A 373 55.93 39.57 -39.85
C ARG A 373 56.52 38.66 -40.92
N ASP A 374 56.01 37.43 -41.04
CA ASP A 374 56.48 36.44 -41.99
C ASP A 374 56.26 36.89 -43.45
N LEU A 375 55.21 37.66 -43.73
CA LEU A 375 54.95 38.29 -45.04
C LEU A 375 55.95 39.41 -45.38
N ALA A 376 56.51 40.09 -44.38
CA ALA A 376 57.47 41.18 -44.55
C ALA A 376 58.94 40.71 -44.57
N ASP A 377 59.19 39.40 -44.42
CA ASP A 377 60.53 38.83 -44.39
C ASP A 377 61.16 38.75 -45.80
N LEU A 378 62.13 39.62 -46.05
CA LEU A 378 62.86 39.71 -47.32
C LEU A 378 63.79 38.50 -47.58
N GLY A 379 64.19 37.79 -46.52
CA GLY A 379 65.12 36.65 -46.59
C GLY A 379 64.49 35.34 -47.03
N ALA A 380 63.15 35.27 -47.08
CA ALA A 380 62.41 34.06 -47.38
C ALA A 380 62.49 33.66 -48.87
N ASP A 381 62.51 32.36 -49.18
CA ASP A 381 62.53 31.86 -50.56
C ASP A 381 61.22 32.19 -51.31
N ARG A 382 61.26 32.28 -52.64
CA ARG A 382 60.11 32.69 -53.49
C ARG A 382 58.87 31.84 -53.20
N ASP A 383 59.04 30.53 -53.11
CA ASP A 383 57.94 29.58 -52.86
C ASP A 383 57.36 29.75 -51.45
N THR A 384 58.19 30.10 -50.46
CA THR A 384 57.74 30.37 -49.09
C THR A 384 56.96 31.67 -48.97
N VAL A 385 57.32 32.71 -49.73
CA VAL A 385 56.56 33.97 -49.79
C VAL A 385 55.21 33.74 -50.49
N ALA A 386 55.18 32.94 -51.56
CA ALA A 386 53.94 32.56 -52.24
C ALA A 386 52.99 31.75 -51.32
N LEU A 387 53.53 30.81 -50.55
CA LEU A 387 52.79 30.04 -49.55
C LEU A 387 52.17 30.94 -48.47
N ARG A 388 52.95 31.86 -47.90
CA ARG A 388 52.50 32.81 -46.86
C ARG A 388 51.41 33.75 -47.41
N LEU A 389 51.55 34.20 -48.67
CA LEU A 389 50.55 35.04 -49.33
C LEU A 389 49.22 34.28 -49.52
N ALA A 390 49.28 33.02 -49.97
CA ALA A 390 48.10 32.16 -50.11
C ALA A 390 47.44 31.84 -48.75
N ALA A 391 48.24 31.67 -47.69
CA ALA A 391 47.77 31.49 -46.31
C ALA A 391 47.11 32.77 -45.73
N ALA A 392 47.48 33.97 -46.19
CA ALA A 392 46.92 35.23 -45.73
C ALA A 392 45.68 35.69 -46.51
N SER A 393 45.49 35.20 -47.74
CA SER A 393 44.35 35.52 -48.60
C SER A 393 43.26 34.46 -48.52
N PRO A 394 42.12 34.71 -47.85
CA PRO A 394 41.04 33.73 -47.72
C PRO A 394 40.39 33.35 -49.06
N ASP A 395 40.47 34.23 -50.06
CA ASP A 395 39.90 34.01 -51.41
C ASP A 395 40.82 33.20 -52.34
N ALA A 396 42.03 32.83 -51.91
CA ALA A 396 42.96 32.07 -52.74
C ALA A 396 42.59 30.59 -52.85
N GLN A 397 42.75 30.03 -54.05
CA GLN A 397 42.65 28.58 -54.26
C GLN A 397 43.70 27.85 -53.42
N GLY A 398 43.26 26.92 -52.57
CA GLY A 398 44.15 26.18 -51.67
C GLY A 398 44.51 26.89 -50.36
N HIS A 399 43.83 27.98 -49.99
CA HIS A 399 44.04 28.73 -48.73
C HIS A 399 44.17 27.82 -47.49
N ALA A 400 43.26 26.86 -47.31
CA ALA A 400 43.28 25.95 -46.16
C ALA A 400 44.54 25.06 -46.12
N ALA A 401 45.02 24.60 -47.28
CA ALA A 401 46.24 23.79 -47.38
C ALA A 401 47.50 24.64 -47.15
N ALA A 402 47.53 25.86 -47.71
CA ALA A 402 48.63 26.80 -47.51
C ALA A 402 48.73 27.25 -46.05
N LEU A 403 47.60 27.49 -45.40
CA LEU A 403 47.51 27.86 -43.99
C LEU A 403 47.96 26.71 -43.08
N GLY A 404 47.56 25.47 -43.37
CA GLY A 404 48.04 24.29 -42.66
C GLY A 404 49.56 24.11 -42.75
N GLN A 405 50.12 24.26 -43.95
CA GLN A 405 51.58 24.18 -44.15
C GLN A 405 52.33 25.32 -43.46
N TRP A 406 51.78 26.55 -43.45
CA TRP A 406 52.37 27.66 -42.69
C TRP A 406 52.36 27.38 -41.18
N LEU A 407 51.29 26.82 -40.64
CA LEU A 407 51.22 26.45 -39.23
C LEU A 407 52.26 25.38 -38.88
N GLU A 408 52.45 24.37 -39.72
CA GLU A 408 53.48 23.33 -39.52
C GLU A 408 54.89 23.90 -39.55
N GLN A 409 55.19 24.80 -40.50
CA GLN A 409 56.48 25.50 -40.57
C GLN A 409 56.72 26.39 -39.36
N THR A 410 55.67 27.10 -38.91
CA THR A 410 55.74 27.96 -37.72
C THR A 410 55.95 27.11 -36.46
N ALA A 411 55.26 25.98 -36.36
CA ALA A 411 55.39 25.04 -35.26
C ALA A 411 56.82 24.47 -35.15
N ALA A 412 57.45 24.16 -36.29
CA ALA A 412 58.84 23.68 -36.33
C ALA A 412 59.88 24.75 -35.91
N ALA A 413 59.52 26.04 -35.99
CA ALA A 413 60.39 27.15 -35.60
C ALA A 413 60.25 27.54 -34.11
N LEU A 414 59.26 26.99 -33.39
CA LEU A 414 59.02 27.31 -31.98
C LEU A 414 60.04 26.63 -31.04
N PRO A 415 60.44 27.29 -29.93
CA PRO A 415 61.31 26.68 -28.94
C PRO A 415 60.54 25.62 -28.12
N GLY A 416 61.05 24.37 -28.14
CA GLY A 416 60.60 23.27 -27.28
C GLY A 416 59.69 22.23 -27.96
N GLY A 417 59.93 20.94 -27.70
CA GLY A 417 59.18 19.85 -28.34
C GLY A 417 57.74 19.65 -27.82
N GLY A 418 57.44 20.09 -26.59
CA GLY A 418 56.10 19.98 -26.01
C GLY A 418 55.13 21.08 -26.45
N THR A 419 55.65 22.27 -26.77
CA THR A 419 54.88 23.45 -27.20
C THR A 419 54.42 23.33 -28.65
N GLN A 420 55.15 22.58 -29.48
CA GLN A 420 54.79 22.31 -30.88
C GLN A 420 53.45 21.58 -31.01
N ALA A 421 53.22 20.55 -30.19
CA ALA A 421 51.98 19.78 -30.21
C ALA A 421 50.77 20.61 -29.73
N SER A 422 50.94 21.38 -28.65
CA SER A 422 49.92 22.31 -28.15
C SER A 422 49.56 23.38 -29.18
N PHE A 423 50.57 23.95 -29.85
CA PHE A 423 50.36 24.94 -30.89
C PHE A 423 49.57 24.38 -32.09
N LEU A 424 49.94 23.20 -32.59
CA LEU A 424 49.22 22.57 -33.71
C LEU A 424 47.78 22.18 -33.34
N HIS A 425 47.53 21.80 -32.09
CA HIS A 425 46.18 21.49 -31.60
C HIS A 425 45.28 22.73 -31.53
N GLU A 426 45.78 23.84 -30.98
CA GLU A 426 44.99 25.04 -30.70
C GLU A 426 44.86 26.01 -31.89
N SER A 427 45.87 26.07 -32.76
CA SER A 427 45.92 27.06 -33.85
C SER A 427 44.75 26.97 -34.85
N PRO A 428 44.32 25.78 -35.30
CA PRO A 428 43.15 25.65 -36.17
C PRO A 428 41.87 26.15 -35.50
N ALA A 429 41.69 25.86 -34.20
CA ALA A 429 40.54 26.32 -33.43
C ALA A 429 40.55 27.85 -33.27
N ALA A 430 41.70 28.45 -32.95
CA ALA A 430 41.83 29.91 -32.89
C ALA A 430 41.52 30.59 -34.22
N LEU A 431 42.02 30.06 -35.33
CA LEU A 431 41.78 30.64 -36.66
C LEU A 431 40.34 30.49 -37.14
N SER A 432 39.62 29.47 -36.66
CA SER A 432 38.18 29.34 -36.91
C SER A 432 37.35 30.40 -36.17
N LEU A 433 37.79 30.80 -34.96
CA LEU A 433 37.14 31.81 -34.13
C LEU A 433 37.55 33.25 -34.50
N ALA A 434 38.81 33.45 -34.86
CA ALA A 434 39.41 34.72 -35.24
C ALA A 434 40.32 34.49 -36.47
N PRO A 435 39.81 34.68 -37.71
CA PRO A 435 40.58 34.40 -38.92
C PRO A 435 41.80 35.33 -39.01
N ALA A 436 42.94 34.78 -39.42
CA ALA A 436 44.16 35.56 -39.53
C ALA A 436 44.10 36.53 -40.72
N ARG A 437 43.73 37.79 -40.46
CA ARG A 437 43.65 38.87 -41.45
C ARG A 437 44.72 39.92 -41.17
N PRO A 438 45.92 39.79 -41.74
CA PRO A 438 46.92 40.84 -41.65
C PRO A 438 46.45 42.10 -42.41
N ASP A 439 46.96 43.26 -42.02
CA ASP A 439 46.65 44.54 -42.68
C ASP A 439 47.01 44.46 -44.18
N PRO A 440 46.18 44.98 -45.11
CA PRO A 440 46.47 45.00 -46.55
C PRO A 440 47.87 45.54 -46.91
N VAL A 441 48.45 46.40 -46.08
CA VAL A 441 49.83 46.88 -46.27
C VAL A 441 50.84 45.72 -46.36
N TYR A 442 50.70 44.69 -45.51
CA TYR A 442 51.61 43.54 -45.52
C TYR A 442 51.42 42.64 -46.74
N LEU A 443 50.19 42.53 -47.25
CA LEU A 443 49.90 41.78 -48.47
C LEU A 443 50.54 42.46 -49.69
N ASP A 444 50.48 43.79 -49.74
CA ASP A 444 51.10 44.55 -50.82
C ASP A 444 52.63 44.51 -50.75
N VAL A 445 53.20 44.52 -49.55
CA VAL A 445 54.65 44.30 -49.35
C VAL A 445 55.05 42.91 -49.86
N ALA A 446 54.35 41.85 -49.46
CA ALA A 446 54.65 40.49 -49.90
C ALA A 446 54.54 40.33 -51.43
N ARG A 447 53.52 40.93 -52.07
CA ARG A 447 53.38 40.95 -53.54
C ARG A 447 54.57 41.64 -54.22
N ARG A 448 55.07 42.74 -53.65
CA ARG A 448 56.26 43.45 -54.17
C ARG A 448 57.52 42.61 -54.01
N ILE A 449 57.68 41.92 -52.88
CA ILE A 449 58.82 41.02 -52.64
C ILE A 449 58.81 39.87 -53.65
N LEU A 450 57.63 39.29 -53.91
CA LEU A 450 57.46 38.21 -54.89
C LEU A 450 57.76 38.69 -56.32
N ALA A 451 57.24 39.85 -56.72
CA ALA A 451 57.54 40.45 -58.02
C ALA A 451 59.04 40.79 -58.19
N TRP A 452 59.71 41.24 -57.13
CA TRP A 452 61.15 41.49 -57.15
C TRP A 452 61.95 40.20 -57.30
N LYS A 453 61.58 39.13 -56.59
CA LYS A 453 62.22 37.80 -56.72
C LYS A 453 61.99 37.19 -58.10
N ASP A 454 60.79 37.34 -58.68
CA ASP A 454 60.48 36.89 -60.04
C ASP A 454 61.29 37.64 -61.12
N SER A 455 61.81 38.83 -60.80
CA SER A 455 62.63 39.63 -61.71
C SER A 455 64.14 39.34 -61.63
N GLN A 456 64.57 38.49 -60.68
CA GLN A 456 65.97 38.06 -60.60
C GLN A 456 66.18 36.83 -61.52
N PRO A 457 67.19 36.86 -62.42
CA PRO A 457 67.42 35.81 -63.41
C PRO A 457 67.99 34.52 -62.85
#